data_AF-A0A3M1K9N3-F1
#
_entry.id   AF-A0A3M1K9N3-F1
#
_cell.length_a   1.000
_cell.length_b   1.000
_cell.length_c   1.000
_cell.angle_alpha   90.00
_cell.angle_beta   90.00
_cell.angle_gamma   90.00
#
_symmetry.space_group_name_H-M   'P 1'
#
loop_
_entity.id
_entity.type
_entity.pdbx_description
1 polymer ?
#
loop_
_entity_poly.entity_id
_entity_poly.type
_entity_poly.pdbx_seq_one_letter_code
_entity_poly.pdbx_strand_id
1 'polypeptide(L)'
;MKPVNPFWPSLAAFAIGFVNVGLVLEGMLWWFDDFIGLDETAHLISFGIGLILALIVATYTARRAAGLYRRLNEGIPIAGEAE
;
A
#
# COMPACT_ATOMS: atom_id res chain seq x y z
N MET A 1 -12.62 25.37 -4.30
CA MET A 1 -12.42 24.52 -3.11
C MET A 1 -11.21 25.07 -2.34
N LYS A 2 -11.15 24.95 -1.00
CA LYS A 2 -9.94 25.34 -0.25
C LYS A 2 -8.81 24.35 -0.58
N PRO A 3 -7.55 24.80 -0.75
CA PRO A 3 -6.44 23.89 -1.03
C PRO A 3 -6.28 22.89 0.12
N VAL A 4 -6.34 21.60 -0.19
CA VAL A 4 -6.14 20.50 0.76
C VAL A 4 -4.66 20.12 0.75
N ASN A 5 -4.01 20.06 1.92
CA ASN A 5 -2.64 19.57 1.99
C ASN A 5 -2.61 18.08 1.57
N PRO A 6 -1.91 17.71 0.47
CA PRO A 6 -1.90 16.33 -0.03
C PRO A 6 -1.16 15.36 0.89
N PHE A 7 -0.45 15.85 1.92
CA PHE A 7 0.27 15.01 2.87
C PHE A 7 -0.63 14.04 3.63
N TRP A 8 -1.71 14.53 4.25
CA TRP A 8 -2.57 13.70 5.10
C TRP A 8 -3.27 12.55 4.36
N PRO A 9 -3.87 12.79 3.17
CA PRO A 9 -4.44 11.69 2.39
C PRO A 9 -3.40 10.70 1.88
N SER A 10 -2.19 11.18 1.56
CA SER A 10 -1.09 10.30 1.12
C SER A 10 -0.59 9.41 2.24
N LEU A 11 -0.47 9.96 3.45
CA LEU A 11 -0.11 9.21 4.65
C LEU A 11 -1.16 8.15 4.99
N ALA A 12 -2.45 8.51 4.89
CA ALA A 12 -3.54 7.56 5.11
C ALA A 12 -3.52 6.44 4.06
N ALA A 13 -3.35 6.77 2.78
CA ALA A 13 -3.25 5.79 1.70
C ALA A 13 -2.05 4.84 1.88
N PHE A 14 -0.90 5.38 2.30
CA PHE A 14 0.27 4.58 2.66
C PHE A 14 -0.05 3.58 3.77
N ALA A 15 -0.60 4.06 4.89
CA ALA A 15 -0.88 3.22 6.05
C ALA A 15 -1.87 2.10 5.72
N ILE A 16 -2.94 2.41 4.98
CA ILE A 16 -3.94 1.42 4.53
C ILE A 16 -3.28 0.40 3.60
N GLY A 17 -2.50 0.84 2.61
CA GLY A 17 -1.81 -0.04 1.68
C GLY A 17 -0.82 -0.97 2.38
N PHE A 18 -0.05 -0.43 3.34
CA PHE A 18 0.92 -1.19 4.11
C PHE A 18 0.25 -2.24 4.99
N VAL A 19 -0.79 -1.85 5.75
CA VAL A 19 -1.50 -2.76 6.67
C VAL A 19 -2.24 -3.84 5.90
N ASN A 20 -2.97 -3.50 4.83
CA ASN A 20 -3.72 -4.50 4.06
C ASN A 20 -2.79 -5.54 3.41
N VAL A 21 -1.71 -5.07 2.78
CA VAL A 21 -0.78 -5.99 2.12
C VAL A 21 0.03 -6.78 3.14
N GLY A 22 0.45 -6.13 4.23
CA GLY A 22 1.15 -6.79 5.35
C GLY A 22 0.33 -7.91 5.97
N LEU A 23 -0.95 -7.66 6.32
CA LEU A 23 -1.84 -8.67 6.91
C LEU A 23 -2.11 -9.84 5.95
N VAL A 24 -2.35 -9.55 4.67
CA VAL A 24 -2.59 -10.60 3.67
C VAL A 24 -1.34 -11.47 3.51
N LEU A 25 -0.15 -10.86 3.46
CA LEU A 25 1.10 -11.60 3.34
C LEU A 25 1.41 -12.40 4.60
N GLU A 26 1.26 -11.83 5.79
CA GLU A 26 1.43 -12.56 7.06
C GLU A 26 0.51 -13.80 7.11
N GLY A 27 -0.77 -13.62 6.76
CA GLY A 27 -1.73 -14.74 6.70
C GLY A 27 -1.36 -15.80 5.65
N MET A 28 -0.85 -15.39 4.48
CA MET A 28 -0.36 -16.33 3.45
C MET A 28 0.89 -17.06 3.92
N LEU A 29 1.83 -16.38 4.57
CA LEU A 29 3.08 -16.98 5.07
C LEU A 29 2.82 -18.00 6.16
N TRP A 30 1.89 -17.71 7.08
CA TRP A 30 1.46 -18.66 8.09
C TRP A 30 0.87 -19.94 7.47
N TRP A 31 0.02 -19.80 6.45
CA TRP A 31 -0.51 -20.94 5.69
C TRP A 31 0.57 -21.73 4.93
N PHE A 32 1.54 -21.03 4.34
CA PHE A 32 2.63 -21.66 3.59
C PHE A 32 3.60 -22.43 4.51
N ASP A 33 3.83 -21.91 5.71
CA ASP A 33 4.64 -22.54 6.75
C ASP A 33 4.03 -23.88 7.18
N ASP A 34 2.74 -23.88 7.50
CA ASP A 34 1.98 -25.08 7.87
C ASP A 34 1.88 -26.10 6.72
N PHE A 35 1.83 -25.63 5.46
CA PHE A 35 1.67 -26.51 4.30
C PHE A 35 2.97 -27.21 3.87
N ILE A 36 4.12 -26.53 3.97
CA ILE A 36 5.40 -27.03 3.41
C ILE A 36 6.36 -27.45 4.53
N GLY A 37 6.09 -27.12 5.80
CA GLY A 37 6.98 -27.39 6.92
C GLY A 37 8.32 -26.66 6.73
N LEU A 38 8.24 -25.35 6.44
CA LEU A 38 9.43 -24.56 6.13
C LEU A 38 10.36 -24.48 7.35
N ASP A 39 11.67 -24.55 7.08
CA ASP A 39 12.69 -24.20 8.07
C ASP A 39 12.60 -22.70 8.41
N GLU A 40 12.97 -22.35 9.63
CA GLU A 40 12.85 -21.00 10.21
C GLU A 40 13.58 -19.94 9.35
N THR A 41 14.64 -20.35 8.64
CA THR A 41 15.38 -19.54 7.67
C THR A 41 14.53 -19.13 6.46
N ALA A 42 13.74 -20.06 5.90
CA ALA A 42 12.87 -19.79 4.77
C ALA A 42 11.67 -18.91 5.19
N HIS A 43 11.24 -19.02 6.45
CA HIS A 43 10.23 -18.15 7.03
C HIS A 43 10.69 -16.68 7.06
N LEU A 44 11.91 -16.42 7.53
CA LEU A 44 12.51 -15.07 7.57
C LEU A 44 12.69 -14.45 6.18
N ILE A 45 13.12 -15.24 5.20
CA ILE A 45 13.27 -14.77 3.80
C ILE A 45 11.91 -14.34 3.26
N SER A 46 10.90 -15.17 3.46
CA SER A 46 9.55 -14.91 2.97
C SER A 46 8.91 -13.69 3.65
N PHE A 47 9.14 -13.51 4.96
CA PHE A 47 8.77 -12.30 5.69
C PHE A 47 9.44 -11.05 5.12
N GLY A 48 10.74 -11.11 4.82
CA GLY A 48 11.49 -10.01 4.20
C GLY A 48 10.95 -9.61 2.82
N ILE A 49 10.63 -10.60 1.98
CA ILE A 49 10.00 -10.37 0.67
C ILE A 49 8.62 -9.73 0.86
N GLY A 50 7.83 -10.22 1.81
CA GLY A 50 6.51 -9.69 2.09
C GLY A 50 6.54 -8.22 2.55
N LEU A 51 7.47 -7.89 3.44
CA LEU A 51 7.69 -6.51 3.90
C LEU A 51 8.07 -5.58 2.74
N ILE A 52 8.97 -6.00 1.86
CA ILE A 52 9.35 -5.23 0.67
C ILE A 52 8.14 -4.99 -0.23
N LEU A 53 7.32 -6.01 -0.47
CA LEU A 53 6.13 -5.89 -1.30
C LEU A 53 5.10 -4.94 -0.67
N ALA A 54 4.87 -5.03 0.64
CA ALA A 54 4.00 -4.11 1.38
C ALA A 54 4.47 -2.66 1.25
N LEU A 55 5.78 -2.41 1.39
CA LEU A 55 6.36 -1.07 1.21
C LEU A 55 6.20 -0.54 -0.21
N ILE A 56 6.39 -1.38 -1.24
CA ILE A 56 6.21 -0.98 -2.64
C ILE A 56 4.77 -0.55 -2.90
N VAL A 57 3.79 -1.37 -2.48
CA VAL A 57 2.37 -1.08 -2.69
C VAL A 57 1.91 0.13 -1.87
N ALA A 58 2.33 0.24 -0.62
CA ALA A 58 2.05 1.39 0.24
C ALA A 58 2.61 2.69 -0.35
N THR A 59 3.84 2.66 -0.86
CA THR A 59 4.46 3.82 -1.50
C THR A 59 3.75 4.18 -2.80
N TYR A 60 3.38 3.20 -3.62
CA TYR A 60 2.64 3.42 -4.85
C TYR A 60 1.27 4.08 -4.59
N THR A 61 0.51 3.55 -3.63
CA THR A 61 -0.80 4.10 -3.24
C THR A 61 -0.70 5.51 -2.67
N ALA A 62 0.31 5.79 -1.84
CA ALA A 62 0.60 7.12 -1.33
C ALA A 62 0.90 8.13 -2.45
N ARG A 63 1.74 7.74 -3.43
CA ARG A 63 2.07 8.59 -4.58
C ARG A 63 0.84 8.87 -5.45
N ARG A 64 -0.01 7.85 -5.64
CA ARG A 64 -1.27 8.00 -6.39
C ARG A 64 -2.22 8.96 -5.69
N ALA A 65 -2.38 8.85 -4.37
CA ALA A 65 -3.17 9.79 -3.57
C ALA A 65 -2.60 11.21 -3.66
N ALA A 66 -1.29 11.40 -3.47
CA ALA A 66 -0.66 12.72 -3.59
C ALA A 66 -0.95 13.39 -4.94
N GLY A 67 -0.84 12.63 -6.04
CA GLY A 67 -1.13 13.12 -7.39
C GLY A 67 -2.59 13.52 -7.57
N LEU A 68 -3.53 12.73 -7.02
CA LEU A 68 -4.97 13.01 -7.08
C LEU A 68 -5.32 14.31 -6.35
N TYR A 69 -4.81 14.49 -5.13
CA TYR A 69 -5.06 15.69 -4.34
C TYR A 69 -4.37 16.94 -4.89
N ARG A 70 -3.22 16.81 -5.58
CA ARG A 70 -2.63 17.91 -6.34
C ARG A 70 -3.53 18.35 -7.50
N ARG A 71 -4.02 17.40 -8.30
CA ARG A 71 -4.95 17.70 -9.41
C ARG A 71 -6.24 18.38 -8.94
N LEU A 72 -6.80 17.93 -7.80
CA LEU A 72 -7.95 18.58 -7.17
C LEU A 72 -7.68 20.03 -6.77
N ASN A 73 -6.51 20.30 -6.18
CA ASN A 73 -6.12 21.67 -5.82
C ASN A 73 -5.91 22.56 -7.05
N GLU A 74 -5.46 21.98 -8.16
CA GLU A 74 -5.23 22.66 -9.43
C GLU A 74 -6.52 22.83 -10.25
N GLY A 75 -7.66 22.26 -9.81
CA GLY A 75 -8.92 22.30 -10.54
C GLY A 75 -8.91 21.46 -11.82
N ILE A 76 -7.97 20.53 -11.96
CA ILE A 76 -7.86 19.63 -13.11
C ILE A 76 -8.84 18.48 -12.87
N PRO A 77 -9.80 18.24 -13.79
CA PRO A 77 -10.75 17.14 -13.64
C PRO A 77 -10.00 15.81 -13.50
N ILE A 78 -10.37 15.02 -12.51
CA ILE A 78 -9.83 13.66 -12.36
C ILE A 78 -10.55 12.79 -13.40
N ALA A 79 -9.79 11.99 -14.14
CA ALA A 79 -10.36 11.05 -15.11
C ALA A 79 -11.34 10.11 -14.40
N GLY A 80 -12.64 10.24 -14.73
CA GLY A 80 -13.76 9.59 -14.04
C GLY A 80 -14.94 10.51 -13.72
N GLU A 81 -14.78 11.84 -13.79
CA GLU A 81 -15.87 12.83 -13.57
C GLU A 81 -16.55 13.32 -14.87
N ALA A 82 -16.30 12.67 -16.01
CA ALA A 82 -16.97 12.94 -17.28
C ALA A 82 -17.84 11.76 -17.70
N GLU A 83 -18.84 11.43 -16.88
CA GLU A 83 -20.06 10.71 -17.29
C GLU A 83 -21.27 11.33 -16.58
#